data_AF-A0A6S6TCB8-F1
#
_entry.id   AF-A0A6S6TCB8-F1
#
_cell.length_a   1.000
_cell.length_b   1.000
_cell.length_c   1.000
_cell.angle_alpha   90.00
_cell.angle_beta   90.00
_cell.angle_gamma   90.00
#
_symmetry.space_group_name_H-M   'P 1'
#
loop_
_entity.id
_entity.type
_entity.pdbx_description
1 polymer ?
#
loop_
_entity_poly.entity_id
_entity_poly.type
_entity_poly.pdbx_seq_one_letter_code
_entity_poly.pdbx_strand_id
1 'polypeptide(L)'
;MLLEERYAEVQCEFKILPTLGMFIEAAAQCAAAFNQEAQVKVGFLSMAKNVELLEEVHEKRYLFQLIKEAEIQNYKQFSFEAYTLNKALKVLQGQFTLVLET
;
A
#
# COMPACT_ATOMS: atom_id res chain seq x y z
N MET A 1 20.40 -9.53 -15.03
CA MET A 1 19.13 -10.04 -14.51
C MET A 1 18.61 -8.97 -13.55
N LEU A 2 17.78 -8.05 -14.02
CA LEU A 2 17.20 -7.01 -13.16
C LEU A 2 16.15 -7.71 -12.29
N LEU A 3 16.41 -7.83 -10.99
CA LEU A 3 15.33 -8.12 -10.05
C LEU A 3 14.42 -6.89 -10.11
N GLU A 4 13.26 -7.01 -10.75
CA GLU A 4 12.19 -6.06 -10.46
C GLU A 4 11.91 -6.18 -8.96
N GLU A 5 12.16 -5.11 -8.21
CA GLU A 5 11.81 -5.04 -6.80
C GLU A 5 10.28 -5.13 -6.69
N ARG A 6 9.79 -6.33 -6.40
CA ARG A 6 8.35 -6.60 -6.22
C ARG A 6 7.87 -6.29 -4.81
N TYR A 7 8.77 -5.90 -3.91
CA TYR A 7 8.49 -5.63 -2.53
C TYR A 7 8.92 -4.22 -2.15
N ALA A 8 8.09 -3.52 -1.40
CA ALA A 8 8.43 -2.23 -0.81
C ALA A 8 7.98 -2.19 0.66
N GLU A 9 8.78 -1.52 1.49
CA GLU A 9 8.45 -1.24 2.88
C GLU A 9 8.48 0.27 3.11
N VAL A 10 7.37 0.81 3.62
CA VAL A 10 7.16 2.26 3.76
C VAL A 10 6.62 2.57 5.14
N GLN A 11 7.30 3.47 5.86
CA GLN A 11 6.80 3.99 7.11
C GLN A 11 5.77 5.10 6.84
N CYS A 12 4.57 4.97 7.39
CA CYS A 12 3.51 5.96 7.30
C CYS A 12 3.22 6.58 8.66
N GLU A 13 2.95 7.88 8.70
CA GLU A 13 2.54 8.63 9.88
C GLU A 13 1.22 9.36 9.63
N PHE A 14 0.30 9.25 10.58
CA PHE A 14 -1.03 9.84 10.54
C PHE A 14 -1.17 10.91 11.64
N LYS A 15 -1.85 12.02 11.34
CA LYS A 15 -2.10 13.09 12.33
C LYS A 15 -3.07 12.67 13.44
N ILE A 16 -3.99 11.77 13.10
CA ILE A 16 -5.00 11.17 13.98
C ILE A 16 -4.90 9.64 13.90
N LEU A 17 -5.61 8.92 14.79
CA LEU A 17 -5.71 7.47 14.64
C LEU A 17 -6.35 7.16 13.27
N PRO A 18 -5.68 6.37 12.41
CA PRO A 18 -6.16 6.12 11.06
C PRO A 18 -7.43 5.28 11.07
N THR A 19 -8.39 5.64 10.21
CA THR A 19 -9.52 4.76 9.90
C THR A 19 -9.10 3.69 8.89
N LEU A 20 -9.93 2.67 8.71
CA LEU A 20 -9.71 1.65 7.67
C LEU A 20 -9.52 2.27 6.28
N GLY A 21 -10.34 3.27 5.92
CA GLY A 21 -10.20 4.00 4.66
C GLY A 21 -8.86 4.72 4.55
N MET A 22 -8.40 5.36 5.63
CA MET A 22 -7.09 6.03 5.64
C MET A 22 -5.93 5.03 5.45
N PHE A 23 -6.04 3.82 5.98
CA PHE A 23 -5.04 2.80 5.72
C PHE A 23 -5.02 2.34 4.25
N ILE A 24 -6.19 2.13 3.64
CA ILE A 24 -6.27 1.75 2.23
C ILE A 24 -5.63 2.83 1.34
N GLU A 25 -5.93 4.10 1.60
CA GLU A 25 -5.33 5.24 0.89
C GLU A 25 -3.82 5.33 1.10
N ALA A 26 -3.35 5.11 2.33
CA ALA A 26 -1.92 5.06 2.62
C ALA A 26 -1.23 3.92 1.87
N ALA A 27 -1.83 2.72 1.82
CA ALA A 27 -1.33 1.61 1.01
C ALA A 27 -1.26 1.97 -0.48
N ALA A 28 -2.31 2.60 -1.03
CA ALA A 28 -2.31 3.07 -2.41
C ALA A 28 -1.18 4.07 -2.69
N GLN A 29 -0.93 5.02 -1.79
CA GLN A 29 0.16 5.99 -1.92
C GLN A 29 1.55 5.35 -1.78
N CYS A 30 1.69 4.33 -0.94
CA CYS A 30 2.94 3.56 -0.82
C CYS A 30 3.34 2.90 -2.15
N ALA A 31 2.40 2.65 -3.07
CA ALA A 31 2.70 2.11 -4.39
C ALA A 31 3.61 3.02 -5.22
N ALA A 32 3.73 4.32 -4.86
CA ALA A 32 4.69 5.23 -5.47
C ALA A 32 6.15 4.75 -5.33
N ALA A 33 6.45 3.90 -4.34
CA ALA A 33 7.76 3.27 -4.19
C ALA A 33 8.17 2.39 -5.39
N PHE A 34 7.19 1.92 -6.18
CA PHE A 34 7.42 1.12 -7.39
C PHE A 34 7.50 1.97 -8.67
N ASN A 35 7.36 3.30 -8.59
CA ASN A 35 7.43 4.15 -9.76
C ASN A 35 8.89 4.47 -10.10
N GLN A 36 9.39 3.85 -11.18
CA GLN A 36 10.76 4.08 -11.68
C GLN A 36 10.80 5.17 -12.76
N GLU A 37 9.65 5.70 -13.18
CA GLU A 37 9.58 6.69 -14.24
C GLU A 37 9.83 8.11 -13.72
N ALA A 38 10.51 8.94 -14.52
CA ALA A 38 10.78 10.34 -14.19
C ALA A 38 9.52 11.22 -14.25
N GLN A 39 8.47 10.76 -14.95
CA GLN A 39 7.20 11.48 -15.05
C GLN A 39 6.24 11.06 -13.93
N VAL A 40 5.65 12.08 -13.29
CA VAL A 40 4.56 11.88 -12.34
C VAL A 40 3.32 11.47 -13.13
N LYS A 41 2.76 10.30 -12.81
CA LYS A 41 1.47 9.82 -13.34
C LYS A 41 0.42 9.88 -12.24
N VAL A 42 -0.79 10.27 -12.60
CA VAL A 42 -1.95 10.19 -11.71
C VAL A 42 -2.42 8.74 -11.65
N GLY A 43 -2.62 8.21 -10.45
CA GLY A 43 -3.13 6.86 -10.22
C GLY A 43 -4.45 6.90 -9.49
N PHE A 44 -5.42 6.11 -9.95
CA PHE A 44 -6.73 5.97 -9.33
C PHE A 44 -6.83 4.61 -8.63
N LEU A 45 -7.17 4.64 -7.34
CA LEU A 45 -7.57 3.44 -6.60
C LEU A 45 -8.93 2.96 -7.12
N SER A 46 -8.91 1.95 -8.01
CA SER A 46 -10.13 1.47 -8.67
C SER A 46 -10.83 0.37 -7.89
N MET A 47 -10.09 -0.38 -7.07
CA MET A 47 -10.62 -1.49 -6.29
C MET A 47 -9.78 -1.69 -5.02
N ALA A 48 -10.47 -2.00 -3.93
CA ALA A 48 -9.89 -2.61 -2.73
C ALA A 48 -10.69 -3.88 -2.41
N LYS A 49 -10.00 -4.99 -2.14
CA LYS A 49 -10.64 -6.29 -1.85
C LYS A 49 -9.89 -7.03 -0.76
N ASN A 50 -10.60 -7.96 -0.10
CA ASN A 50 -10.08 -8.78 0.98
C ASN A 50 -9.40 -7.94 2.09
N VAL A 51 -9.96 -6.76 2.37
CA VAL A 51 -9.41 -5.84 3.37
C VAL A 51 -9.91 -6.25 4.75
N GLU A 52 -8.98 -6.56 5.65
CA GLU A 52 -9.29 -7.08 6.98
C GLU A 52 -8.49 -6.34 8.04
N LEU A 53 -9.19 -5.63 8.93
CA LEU A 53 -8.61 -5.08 10.15
C LEU A 53 -8.50 -6.21 11.17
N LEU A 54 -7.28 -6.61 11.48
CA LEU A 54 -6.97 -7.76 12.34
C LEU A 54 -6.89 -7.37 13.82
N GLU A 55 -6.51 -6.11 14.09
CA GLU A 55 -6.31 -5.58 15.44
C GLU A 55 -6.90 -4.18 15.55
N GLU A 56 -7.24 -3.76 16.78
CA GLU A 56 -7.67 -2.39 17.04
C GLU A 56 -6.55 -1.37 16.78
N VAL A 57 -6.93 -0.19 16.31
CA VAL A 57 -5.99 0.87 15.91
C VAL A 57 -5.71 1.78 17.10
N HIS A 58 -4.50 1.68 17.66
CA HIS A 58 -4.08 2.49 18.81
C HIS A 58 -2.86 3.38 18.56
N GLU A 59 -2.19 3.21 17.41
CA GLU A 59 -1.00 3.96 17.05
C GLU A 59 -1.28 4.93 15.91
N LYS A 60 -0.33 5.86 15.69
CA LYS A 60 -0.37 6.83 14.58
C LYS A 60 0.70 6.57 13.53
N ARG A 61 1.57 5.58 13.77
CA ARG A 61 2.70 5.25 12.90
C ARG A 61 2.67 3.77 12.63
N TYR A 62 2.75 3.42 11.36
CA TYR A 62 2.66 2.05 10.90
C TYR A 62 3.67 1.81 9.80
N LEU A 63 4.09 0.55 9.70
CA LEU A 63 4.96 0.08 8.64
C LEU A 63 4.10 -0.66 7.62
N PHE A 64 4.04 -0.15 6.41
CA PHE A 64 3.34 -0.79 5.30
C PHE A 64 4.32 -1.64 4.52
N GLN A 65 3.91 -2.87 4.24
CA GLN A 65 4.61 -3.79 3.36
C GLN A 65 3.73 -4.03 2.15
N LEU A 66 4.27 -3.78 0.96
CA LEU A 66 3.56 -3.93 -0.30
C LEU A 66 4.26 -4.96 -1.18
N ILE A 67 3.45 -5.74 -1.89
CA ILE A 67 3.90 -6.65 -2.93
C ILE A 67 3.20 -6.29 -4.24
N LYS A 68 3.98 -6.01 -5.31
CA LYS A 68 3.46 -5.86 -6.68
C LYS A 68 3.13 -7.24 -7.23
N GLU A 69 1.84 -7.58 -7.28
CA GLU A 69 1.35 -8.90 -7.69
C GLU A 69 1.30 -9.04 -9.21
N ALA A 70 0.83 -7.99 -9.89
CA ALA A 70 0.68 -7.99 -11.34
C ALA A 70 0.74 -6.58 -11.90
N GLU A 71 1.18 -6.47 -13.15
CA GLU A 71 1.19 -5.24 -13.93
C GLU A 71 0.83 -5.57 -15.37
N ILE A 72 -0.24 -4.95 -15.87
CA ILE A 72 -0.71 -5.09 -17.25
C ILE A 72 -1.05 -3.70 -17.75
N GLN A 73 -0.20 -3.15 -18.63
CA GLN A 73 -0.34 -1.78 -19.13
C GLN A 73 -0.43 -0.77 -17.97
N ASN A 74 -1.53 -0.04 -17.86
CA ASN A 74 -1.76 0.95 -16.81
C ASN A 74 -2.45 0.36 -15.55
N TYR A 75 -2.73 -0.94 -15.52
CA TYR A 75 -3.30 -1.63 -14.37
C TYR A 75 -2.20 -2.24 -13.51
N LYS A 76 -2.21 -1.93 -12.22
CA LYS A 76 -1.27 -2.48 -11.23
C LYS A 76 -2.03 -3.07 -10.06
N GLN A 77 -1.74 -4.30 -9.70
CA GLN A 77 -2.33 -4.97 -8.55
C GLN A 77 -1.29 -5.14 -7.44
N PHE A 78 -1.70 -4.83 -6.22
CA PHE A 78 -0.87 -4.93 -5.04
C PHE A 78 -1.56 -5.73 -3.94
N SER A 79 -0.78 -6.48 -3.19
CA SER A 79 -1.14 -6.92 -1.84
C SER A 79 -0.43 -6.01 -0.84
N PHE A 80 -1.07 -5.76 0.30
CA PHE A 80 -0.47 -4.97 1.36
C PHE A 80 -0.78 -5.52 2.74
N GLU A 81 0.14 -5.26 3.66
CA GLU A 81 0.00 -5.48 5.08
C GLU A 81 0.46 -4.23 5.83
N ALA A 82 -0.14 -3.93 6.98
CA ALA A 82 0.31 -2.86 7.87
C ALA A 82 0.63 -3.43 9.25
N TYR A 83 1.78 -3.03 9.78
CA TYR A 83 2.31 -3.48 11.06
C TYR A 83 2.56 -2.31 12.01
N THR A 84 2.56 -2.58 13.31
CA THR A 84 3.18 -1.69 14.30
C THR A 84 4.65 -1.48 13.95
N LEU A 85 5.25 -0.34 14.35
CA LEU A 85 6.63 -0.01 13.94
C LEU A 85 7.68 -1.05 14.36
N ASN A 86 7.44 -1.75 15.49
CA ASN A 86 8.31 -2.84 15.95
C ASN A 86 8.08 -4.18 15.21
N LYS A 87 7.20 -4.20 14.20
CA LYS A 87 6.75 -5.37 13.43
C LYS A 87 6.16 -6.51 14.27
N ALA A 88 5.81 -6.25 15.54
CA ALA A 88 5.31 -7.28 16.44
C ALA A 88 3.86 -7.68 16.12
N LEU A 89 3.05 -6.74 15.63
CA LEU A 89 1.63 -6.95 15.35
C LEU A 89 1.30 -6.54 13.92
N LYS A 90 0.64 -7.45 13.19
CA LYS A 90 -0.02 -7.14 11.93
C LYS A 90 -1.42 -6.62 12.23
N VAL A 91 -1.71 -5.40 11.81
CA VAL A 91 -2.95 -4.70 12.15
C VAL A 91 -3.95 -4.74 11.00
N LEU A 92 -3.47 -4.81 9.76
CA LEU A 92 -4.30 -4.77 8.58
C LEU A 92 -3.67 -5.58 7.45
N GLN A 93 -4.51 -6.18 6.62
CA GLN A 93 -4.11 -6.76 5.34
C GLN A 93 -5.14 -6.47 4.26
N GLY A 94 -4.74 -6.54 3.00
CA GLY A 94 -5.66 -6.50 1.88
C GLY A 94 -4.98 -6.46 0.53
N GLN A 95 -5.80 -6.23 -0.50
CA GLN A 95 -5.34 -6.07 -1.87
C GLN A 95 -6.00 -4.86 -2.50
N PHE A 96 -5.28 -4.18 -3.39
CA PHE A 96 -5.83 -3.08 -4.16
C PHE A 96 -5.35 -3.07 -5.61
N THR A 97 -6.10 -2.36 -6.44
CA THR A 97 -5.76 -2.12 -7.84
C THR A 97 -5.67 -0.63 -8.08
N LEU A 98 -4.57 -0.21 -8.72
CA LEU A 98 -4.41 1.11 -9.28
C LEU A 98 -4.57 1.07 -10.79
N VAL A 99 -5.26 2.07 -11.32
CA VAL A 99 -5.28 2.38 -12.75
C VAL A 99 -4.54 3.70 -12.94
N LEU A 100 -3.42 3.67 -13.66
CA LEU A 100 -2.68 4.87 -14.00
C LEU A 100 -3.34 5.56 -15.20
N GLU A 101 -3.40 6.88 -15.14
CA GLU A 101 -3.75 7.70 -16.30
C GLU A 101 -2.66 7.53 -17.38
N THR A 102 -3.09 7.39 -18.62
CA THR A 102 -2.26 7.22 -19.81
C THR A 102 -1.91 8.54 -20.47
#